data_AF-A0A7C2HK95-F1
#
_entry.id   AF-A0A7C2HK95-F1
#
_cell.length_a   1.000
_cell.length_b   1.000
_cell.length_c   1.000
_cell.angle_alpha   90.00
_cell.angle_beta   90.00
_cell.angle_gamma   90.00
#
_symmetry.space_group_name_H-M   'P 1'
#
loop_
_entity.id
_entity.type
_entity.pdbx_description
1 polymer ?
#
loop_
_entity_poly.entity_id
_entity_poly.type
_entity_poly.pdbx_seq_one_letter_code
_entity_poly.pdbx_strand_id
1 'polypeptide(L)'
;MKSLFAALLAAALAQAATLPLRRVVVYKNGVAFYERSGAVKAGEPVALDLRSNEVDDALKSLLIEAPGGVARIRYEFFDPLRMQSQVSQRMRGAAGLPLARLLDQWRGARVEMTYRGQPLAGLIVSGRVAATPNGGEKQELTLMLDSGALAVVDLDAASGLHFSEPRLQRQLADALAAVAQELSPDRRTLHIDLTGAGETQLAVRYLAPAPVWKSTYRLLLADSGEATLEGWAIVENATGEDWNQVSLSVVSGRPVSFITRLLPARYVERREVDLPGIAA
;
A
#
# COMPACT_ATOMS: atom_id res chain seq x y z
N MET A 1 -37.65 3.90 -32.04
CA MET A 1 -36.50 2.97 -32.26
C MET A 1 -35.25 3.79 -32.52
N LYS A 2 -34.28 3.73 -31.59
CA LYS A 2 -32.81 3.78 -31.74
C LYS A 2 -32.21 4.46 -30.51
N SER A 3 -31.76 3.61 -29.58
CA SER A 3 -30.99 3.96 -28.39
C SER A 3 -29.72 4.71 -28.75
N LEU A 4 -29.47 5.83 -28.05
CA LEU A 4 -28.16 6.45 -27.96
C LEU A 4 -27.35 5.69 -26.90
N PHE A 5 -26.33 4.97 -27.37
CA PHE A 5 -25.35 4.27 -26.55
C PHE A 5 -24.52 5.31 -25.78
N ALA A 6 -24.65 5.31 -24.46
CA ALA A 6 -23.75 6.05 -23.58
C ALA A 6 -22.38 5.37 -23.61
N ALA A 7 -21.37 6.09 -24.10
CA ALA A 7 -19.98 5.68 -24.00
C ALA A 7 -19.52 5.80 -22.53
N LEU A 8 -19.59 4.69 -21.80
CA LEU A 8 -18.89 4.52 -20.52
C LEU A 8 -17.39 4.51 -20.80
N LEU A 9 -16.72 5.64 -20.57
CA LEU A 9 -15.28 5.67 -20.40
C LEU A 9 -14.97 5.08 -19.02
N ALA A 10 -14.84 3.76 -18.95
CA ALA A 10 -14.19 3.12 -17.82
C ALA A 10 -12.73 3.60 -17.80
N ALA A 11 -12.38 4.48 -16.86
CA ALA A 11 -10.99 4.72 -16.52
C ALA A 11 -10.45 3.38 -15.98
N ALA A 12 -9.79 2.61 -16.85
CA ALA A 12 -9.05 1.45 -16.43
C ALA A 12 -8.04 1.93 -15.37
N LEU A 13 -8.24 1.52 -14.13
CA LEU A 13 -7.16 1.49 -13.15
C LEU A 13 -6.06 0.67 -13.81
N ALA A 14 -5.02 1.35 -14.28
CA ALA A 14 -3.87 0.68 -14.88
C ALA A 14 -3.30 -0.26 -13.82
N GLN A 15 -3.55 -1.55 -14.00
CA GLN A 15 -3.03 -2.59 -13.13
C GLN A 15 -1.52 -2.56 -13.30
N ALA A 16 -0.79 -2.37 -12.19
CA ALA A 16 0.67 -2.27 -12.24
C ALA A 16 1.26 -3.56 -12.80
N ALA A 17 2.34 -3.44 -13.57
CA ALA A 17 3.04 -4.60 -14.11
C ALA A 17 3.56 -5.45 -12.94
N THR A 18 3.02 -6.66 -12.80
CA THR A 18 3.50 -7.61 -11.78
C THR A 18 4.78 -8.28 -12.28
N LEU A 19 5.89 -8.04 -11.58
CA LEU A 19 7.16 -8.71 -11.85
C LEU A 19 7.22 -10.03 -11.05
N PRO A 20 7.08 -11.20 -11.71
CA PRO A 20 7.15 -12.47 -11.00
C PRO A 20 8.54 -12.72 -10.43
N LEU A 21 8.60 -13.38 -9.28
CA LEU A 21 9.85 -13.86 -8.69
C LEU A 21 10.46 -14.96 -9.58
N ARG A 22 11.73 -14.82 -9.94
CA ARG A 22 12.44 -15.76 -10.83
C ARG A 22 13.62 -16.44 -10.17
N ARG A 23 14.29 -15.79 -9.23
CA ARG A 23 15.47 -16.34 -8.56
C ARG A 23 15.50 -15.97 -7.08
N VAL A 24 15.88 -16.94 -6.26
CA VAL A 24 16.10 -16.77 -4.83
C VAL A 24 17.44 -17.39 -4.45
N VAL A 25 18.27 -16.64 -3.73
CA VAL A 25 19.51 -17.18 -3.12
C VAL A 25 19.45 -16.94 -1.62
N VAL A 26 19.43 -18.03 -0.84
CA VAL A 26 19.32 -17.96 0.63
C VAL A 26 20.70 -18.12 1.26
N TYR A 27 21.05 -17.21 2.16
CA TYR A 27 22.35 -17.18 2.85
C TYR A 27 22.22 -17.57 4.32
N LYS A 28 23.34 -17.95 4.95
CA LYS A 28 23.39 -18.27 6.39
C LYS A 28 23.50 -17.05 7.31
N ASN A 29 23.54 -15.84 6.76
CA ASN A 29 23.65 -14.58 7.51
C ASN A 29 22.29 -13.86 7.70
N GLY A 30 21.17 -14.54 7.41
CA GLY A 30 19.83 -14.03 7.67
C GLY A 30 19.24 -13.13 6.58
N VAL A 31 19.86 -13.08 5.39
CA VAL A 31 19.30 -12.41 4.21
C VAL A 31 19.14 -13.39 3.06
N ALA A 32 18.25 -13.06 2.13
CA ALA A 32 18.18 -13.70 0.83
C ALA A 32 18.22 -12.64 -0.28
N PHE A 33 18.78 -13.04 -1.42
CA PHE A 33 18.72 -12.30 -2.67
C PHE A 33 17.48 -12.73 -3.43
N TYR A 34 16.76 -11.76 -3.97
CA TYR A 34 15.56 -11.94 -4.78
C TYR A 34 15.76 -11.25 -6.12
N GLU A 35 15.41 -11.94 -7.20
CA GLU A 35 15.32 -11.37 -8.54
C GLU A 35 13.90 -11.56 -9.07
N ARG A 36 13.27 -10.44 -9.43
CA ARG A 36 11.98 -10.41 -10.11
C ARG A 36 12.18 -9.88 -11.51
N SER A 37 11.57 -10.53 -12.51
CA SER A 37 11.69 -10.04 -13.88
C SER A 37 10.50 -10.38 -14.76
N GLY A 38 10.19 -9.47 -15.68
CA GLY A 38 9.04 -9.55 -16.58
C GLY A 38 9.06 -8.45 -17.64
N ALA A 39 8.24 -8.61 -18.68
CA ALA A 39 8.00 -7.57 -19.66
C ALA A 39 7.06 -6.51 -19.09
N VAL A 40 7.39 -5.24 -19.33
CA VAL A 40 6.62 -4.08 -18.88
C VAL A 40 6.26 -3.25 -20.11
N LYS A 41 4.98 -2.91 -20.28
CA LYS A 41 4.55 -2.07 -21.40
C LYS A 41 4.88 -0.61 -21.16
N ALA A 42 4.97 0.15 -22.26
CA ALA A 42 5.17 1.59 -22.19
C ALA A 42 4.07 2.29 -21.38
N GLY A 43 4.46 3.10 -20.39
CA GLY A 43 3.53 3.83 -19.52
C GLY A 43 2.83 3.00 -18.44
N GLU A 44 3.11 1.69 -18.36
CA GLU A 44 2.59 0.85 -17.29
C GLU A 44 3.34 1.13 -15.98
N PRO A 45 2.63 1.44 -14.88
CA PRO A 45 3.30 1.69 -13.61
C PRO A 45 3.95 0.40 -13.10
N VAL A 46 5.20 0.47 -12.69
CA VAL A 46 5.89 -0.64 -12.03
C VAL A 46 5.94 -0.37 -10.53
N ALA A 47 5.50 -1.36 -9.76
CA ALA A 47 5.49 -1.32 -8.31
C ALA A 47 6.13 -2.59 -7.74
N LEU A 48 7.00 -2.41 -6.74
CA LEU A 48 7.55 -3.48 -5.92
C LEU A 48 7.01 -3.31 -4.50
N ASP A 49 6.17 -4.23 -4.05
CA ASP A 49 5.72 -4.27 -2.67
C ASP A 49 6.74 -4.99 -1.79
N LEU A 50 7.14 -4.32 -0.72
CA LEU A 50 8.03 -4.83 0.31
C LEU A 50 7.34 -4.77 1.67
N ARG A 51 7.78 -5.61 2.60
CA ARG A 51 7.46 -5.43 4.00
C ARG A 51 8.30 -4.32 4.61
N SER A 52 7.79 -3.64 5.65
CA SER A 52 8.50 -2.54 6.31
C SER A 52 9.88 -2.92 6.84
N ASN A 53 10.07 -4.17 7.28
CA ASN A 53 11.37 -4.70 7.71
C ASN A 53 12.32 -5.05 6.56
N GLU A 54 11.84 -5.09 5.31
CA GLU A 54 12.65 -5.40 4.12
C GLU A 54 13.21 -4.15 3.45
N VAL A 55 12.57 -2.98 3.68
CA VAL A 55 12.88 -1.75 2.93
C VAL A 55 14.33 -1.29 3.12
N ASP A 56 14.86 -1.40 4.34
CA ASP A 56 16.24 -1.00 4.64
C ASP A 56 17.27 -1.77 3.79
N ASP A 57 17.16 -3.10 3.77
CA ASP A 57 18.06 -3.97 3.00
C ASP A 57 17.81 -3.84 1.51
N ALA A 58 16.56 -3.69 1.09
CA ALA A 58 16.20 -3.52 -0.30
C ALA A 58 16.75 -2.21 -0.86
N LEU A 59 16.54 -1.06 -0.20
CA LEU A 59 17.05 0.23 -0.64
C LEU A 59 18.58 0.26 -0.75
N LYS A 60 19.27 -0.45 0.14
CA LYS A 60 20.74 -0.54 0.15
C LYS A 60 21.31 -1.40 -0.99
N SER A 61 20.53 -2.37 -1.48
CA SER A 61 20.99 -3.40 -2.42
C SER A 61 20.27 -3.39 -3.76
N LEU A 62 19.33 -2.45 -3.96
CA LEU A 62 18.46 -2.38 -5.12
C LEU A 62 19.29 -2.23 -6.41
N LEU A 63 19.12 -3.19 -7.31
CA LEU A 63 19.67 -3.17 -8.65
C LEU A 63 18.53 -3.35 -9.64
N ILE A 64 18.40 -2.38 -10.56
CA ILE A 64 17.38 -2.40 -11.60
C ILE A 64 18.07 -2.45 -12.96
N GLU A 65 17.77 -3.47 -13.73
CA GLU A 65 18.15 -3.58 -15.13
C GLU A 65 16.92 -3.32 -16.00
N ALA A 66 16.94 -2.19 -16.71
CA ALA A 66 15.88 -1.77 -17.61
C ALA A 66 16.50 -1.24 -18.92
N PRO A 67 16.32 -1.92 -20.06
CA PRO A 67 16.65 -1.35 -21.36
C PRO A 67 15.92 -0.01 -21.55
N GLY A 68 16.67 1.05 -21.86
CA GLY A 68 16.17 2.43 -21.91
C GLY A 68 16.35 3.24 -20.63
N GLY A 69 16.68 2.59 -19.51
CA GLY A 69 17.03 3.24 -18.25
C GLY A 69 15.85 3.47 -17.29
N VAL A 70 16.20 3.82 -16.05
CA VAL A 70 15.27 4.16 -14.98
C VAL A 70 15.21 5.69 -14.85
N ALA A 71 14.03 6.27 -14.94
CA ALA A 71 13.83 7.70 -14.82
C ALA A 71 13.76 8.14 -13.35
N ARG A 72 13.06 7.38 -12.52
CA ARG A 72 12.85 7.71 -11.10
C ARG A 72 12.48 6.48 -10.28
N ILE A 73 12.91 6.46 -9.03
CA ILE A 73 12.40 5.54 -8.01
C ILE A 73 11.74 6.39 -6.93
N ARG A 74 10.51 6.05 -6.54
CA ARG A 74 9.78 6.71 -5.46
C ARG A 74 9.41 5.68 -4.40
N TYR A 75 9.55 6.05 -3.15
CA TYR A 75 9.06 5.27 -2.02
C TYR A 75 8.60 6.25 -0.93
N GLU A 76 7.71 5.79 -0.07
CA GLU A 76 7.29 6.55 1.10
C GLU A 76 8.26 6.26 2.25
N PHE A 77 8.88 7.31 2.78
CA PHE A 77 9.75 7.21 3.95
C PHE A 77 8.94 7.25 5.25
N PHE A 78 9.52 6.74 6.33
CA PHE A 78 8.90 6.79 7.64
C PHE A 78 9.35 8.02 8.42
N ASP A 79 8.42 8.88 8.83
CA ASP A 79 8.72 10.05 9.67
C ASP A 79 8.22 9.83 11.11
N PRO A 80 9.11 9.54 12.07
CA PRO A 80 8.72 9.31 13.47
C PRO A 80 8.15 10.57 14.15
N LEU A 81 8.55 11.77 13.74
CA LEU A 81 8.06 13.03 14.31
C LEU A 81 6.63 13.32 13.85
N ARG A 82 6.29 12.95 12.61
CA ARG A 82 4.89 12.96 12.13
C ARG A 82 4.02 11.92 12.80
N MET A 83 4.54 10.73 13.13
CA MET A 83 3.75 9.73 13.85
C MET A 83 3.38 10.18 15.27
N GLN A 84 4.28 10.84 16.00
CA GLN A 84 3.93 11.34 17.35
C GLN A 84 2.81 12.39 17.31
N SER A 85 2.76 13.24 16.27
CA SER A 85 1.65 14.18 16.10
C SER A 85 0.37 13.51 15.56
N GLN A 86 0.50 12.55 14.63
CA GLN A 86 -0.64 11.87 14.00
C GLN A 86 -1.28 10.78 14.88
N VAL A 87 -0.54 9.95 15.60
CA VAL A 87 -1.14 8.92 16.49
C VAL A 87 -1.93 9.59 17.62
N SER A 88 -1.40 10.68 18.17
CA SER A 88 -2.07 11.51 19.18
C SER A 88 -3.35 12.18 18.66
N GLN A 89 -3.40 12.52 17.35
CA GLN A 89 -4.55 13.13 16.70
C GLN A 89 -5.55 12.09 16.12
N ARG A 90 -5.09 10.93 15.65
CA ARG A 90 -5.88 9.88 14.97
C ARG A 90 -6.48 8.86 15.94
N MET A 91 -5.85 8.60 17.08
CA MET A 91 -6.49 7.86 18.19
C MET A 91 -7.70 8.60 18.78
N ARG A 92 -7.88 9.89 18.43
CA ARG A 92 -9.10 10.66 18.76
C ARG A 92 -10.14 10.69 17.63
N GLY A 93 -9.87 10.10 16.46
CA GLY A 93 -10.76 10.27 15.29
C GLY A 93 -10.96 9.07 14.35
N ALA A 94 -10.04 8.11 14.22
CA ALA A 94 -10.14 7.12 13.12
C ALA A 94 -10.92 5.84 13.45
N ALA A 95 -11.05 5.47 14.73
CA ALA A 95 -11.89 4.34 15.13
C ALA A 95 -13.31 4.84 15.44
N GLY A 96 -14.27 4.57 14.55
CA GLY A 96 -15.69 4.82 14.80
C GLY A 96 -16.21 6.21 14.39
N LEU A 97 -15.58 6.90 13.43
CA LEU A 97 -16.13 8.14 12.87
C LEU A 97 -17.50 7.87 12.22
N PRO A 98 -18.60 8.45 12.73
CA PRO A 98 -19.95 8.25 12.18
C PRO A 98 -20.03 8.77 10.74
N LEU A 99 -20.73 8.05 9.85
CA LEU A 99 -20.93 8.43 8.45
C LEU A 99 -21.50 9.85 8.32
N ALA A 100 -22.40 10.26 9.22
CA ALA A 100 -22.91 11.64 9.26
C ALA A 100 -21.78 12.68 9.43
N ARG A 101 -20.78 12.41 10.28
CA ARG A 101 -19.63 13.31 10.49
C ARG A 101 -18.65 13.30 9.32
N LEU A 102 -18.54 12.17 8.63
CA LEU A 102 -17.79 12.09 7.39
C LEU A 102 -18.45 12.99 6.33
N LEU A 103 -19.75 12.79 6.07
CA LEU A 103 -20.50 13.53 5.06
C LEU A 103 -20.62 15.04 5.35
N ASP A 104 -20.60 15.46 6.62
CA ASP A 104 -20.60 16.88 7.02
C ASP A 104 -19.38 17.68 6.51
N GLN A 105 -18.30 16.99 6.13
CA GLN A 105 -17.11 17.62 5.51
C GLN A 105 -17.37 18.06 4.06
N TRP A 106 -18.40 17.52 3.41
CA TRP A 106 -18.78 17.81 2.02
C TRP A 106 -20.11 18.57 1.93
N ARG A 107 -20.38 19.50 2.85
CA ARG A 107 -21.51 20.42 2.73
C ARG A 107 -21.49 21.14 1.37
N GLY A 108 -22.63 21.13 0.69
CA GLY A 108 -22.81 21.63 -0.68
C GLY A 108 -22.55 20.60 -1.77
N ALA A 109 -21.99 19.43 -1.47
CA ALA A 109 -21.86 18.34 -2.45
C ALA A 109 -23.21 17.69 -2.72
N ARG A 110 -23.40 17.19 -3.95
CA ARG A 110 -24.61 16.47 -4.32
C ARG A 110 -24.44 14.98 -4.05
N VAL A 111 -25.42 14.40 -3.36
CA VAL A 111 -25.48 12.97 -3.10
C VAL A 111 -26.74 12.37 -3.68
N GLU A 112 -26.61 11.13 -4.10
CA GLU A 112 -27.68 10.24 -4.53
C GLU A 112 -27.66 9.00 -3.65
N MET A 113 -28.82 8.55 -3.22
CA MET A 113 -28.98 7.37 -2.37
C MET A 113 -30.35 6.73 -2.59
N THR A 114 -30.52 5.51 -2.09
CA THR A 114 -31.84 4.91 -1.88
C THR A 114 -32.24 5.12 -0.42
N TYR A 115 -33.30 5.88 -0.16
CA TYR A 115 -33.84 6.11 1.17
C TYR A 115 -35.20 5.45 1.32
N ARG A 116 -35.33 4.51 2.27
CA ARG A 116 -36.56 3.73 2.50
C ARG A 116 -37.12 3.09 1.21
N GLY A 117 -36.23 2.61 0.35
CA GLY A 117 -36.57 1.96 -0.92
C GLY A 117 -36.92 2.91 -2.07
N GLN A 118 -36.79 4.23 -1.89
CA GLN A 118 -37.03 5.22 -2.94
C GLN A 118 -35.74 5.98 -3.27
N PRO A 119 -35.48 6.33 -4.54
CA PRO A 119 -34.35 7.17 -4.90
C PRO A 119 -34.52 8.56 -4.28
N LEU A 120 -33.44 9.07 -3.70
CA LEU A 120 -33.38 10.41 -3.11
C LEU A 120 -32.07 11.08 -3.52
N ALA A 121 -32.17 12.32 -4.00
CA ALA A 121 -31.03 13.13 -4.38
C ALA A 121 -31.16 14.53 -3.78
N GLY A 122 -30.02 15.12 -3.43
CA GLY A 122 -29.98 16.47 -2.88
C GLY A 122 -28.59 16.94 -2.51
N LEU A 123 -28.49 18.22 -2.12
CA LEU A 123 -27.26 18.83 -1.65
C LEU A 123 -27.12 18.67 -0.14
N ILE A 124 -25.93 18.29 0.33
CA ILE A 124 -25.65 18.16 1.77
C ILE A 124 -25.69 19.54 2.43
N VAL A 125 -26.55 19.72 3.41
CA VAL A 125 -26.61 20.94 4.25
C VAL A 125 -25.83 20.74 5.54
N SER A 126 -25.97 19.58 6.17
CA SER A 126 -25.21 19.20 7.38
C SER A 126 -25.35 17.71 7.68
N GLY A 127 -24.39 17.15 8.40
CA GLY A 127 -24.43 15.80 8.96
C GLY A 127 -24.17 15.82 10.46
N ARG A 128 -25.02 15.16 11.24
CA ARG A 128 -24.89 15.11 12.71
C ARG A 128 -25.21 13.75 13.30
N VAL A 129 -24.72 13.53 14.51
CA VAL A 129 -25.18 12.46 15.39
C VAL A 129 -26.13 13.09 16.39
N ALA A 130 -27.34 12.54 16.50
CA ALA A 130 -28.37 12.97 17.43
C ALA A 130 -28.65 11.85 18.44
N ALA A 131 -28.82 12.22 19.71
CA ALA A 131 -29.27 11.27 20.73
C ALA A 131 -30.75 10.95 20.51
N THR A 132 -31.11 9.69 20.66
CA THR A 132 -32.50 9.23 20.66
C THR A 132 -33.06 9.21 22.09
N PRO A 133 -34.38 9.33 22.28
CA PRO A 133 -35.01 9.29 23.60
C PRO A 133 -34.72 8.01 24.41
N ASN A 134 -34.39 6.91 23.73
CA ASN A 134 -34.09 5.61 24.35
C ASN A 134 -32.59 5.42 24.68
N GLY A 135 -31.77 6.47 24.58
CA GLY A 135 -30.34 6.41 24.89
C GLY A 135 -29.45 5.83 23.78
N GLY A 136 -30.02 5.54 22.60
CA GLY A 136 -29.24 5.22 21.39
C GLY A 136 -28.80 6.47 20.63
N GLU A 137 -27.86 6.33 19.70
CA GLU A 137 -27.46 7.38 18.77
C GLU A 137 -28.06 7.13 17.38
N LYS A 138 -28.47 8.20 16.70
CA LYS A 138 -28.94 8.17 15.33
C LYS A 138 -28.14 9.14 14.47
N GLN A 139 -27.85 8.73 13.24
CA GLN A 139 -27.08 9.53 12.30
C GLN A 139 -28.03 10.21 11.31
N GLU A 140 -27.98 11.54 11.27
CA GLU A 140 -28.87 12.34 10.44
C GLU A 140 -28.08 13.16 9.42
N LEU A 141 -28.62 13.23 8.21
CA LEU A 141 -28.16 14.11 7.16
C LEU A 141 -29.29 15.08 6.78
N THR A 142 -29.01 16.38 6.78
CA THR A 142 -29.94 17.37 6.23
C THR A 142 -29.58 17.58 4.78
N LEU A 143 -30.55 17.38 3.89
CA LEU A 143 -30.42 17.58 2.45
C LEU A 143 -31.32 18.73 1.99
N MET A 144 -30.85 19.49 1.02
CA MET A 144 -31.71 20.33 0.18
C MET A 144 -32.04 19.54 -1.08
N LEU A 145 -33.31 19.16 -1.23
CA LEU A 145 -33.80 18.40 -2.37
C LEU A 145 -33.89 19.29 -3.61
N ASP A 146 -34.03 18.68 -4.79
CA ASP A 146 -34.20 19.40 -6.07
C ASP A 146 -35.45 20.28 -6.12
N SER A 147 -36.46 19.93 -5.31
CA SER A 147 -37.67 20.75 -5.12
C SER A 147 -37.41 22.03 -4.32
N GLY A 148 -36.21 22.20 -3.75
CA GLY A 148 -35.86 23.25 -2.80
C GLY A 148 -36.27 22.95 -1.35
N ALA A 149 -36.96 21.83 -1.11
CA ALA A 149 -37.34 21.43 0.25
C ALA A 149 -36.12 20.94 1.05
N LEU A 150 -36.08 21.29 2.33
CA LEU A 150 -35.13 20.70 3.28
C LEU A 150 -35.71 19.41 3.85
N ALA A 151 -34.92 18.34 3.81
CA ALA A 151 -35.28 17.04 4.35
C ALA A 151 -34.19 16.55 5.30
N VAL A 152 -34.60 16.09 6.49
CA VAL A 152 -33.72 15.38 7.41
C VAL A 152 -33.89 13.89 7.14
N VAL A 153 -32.81 13.22 6.75
CA VAL A 153 -32.80 11.79 6.48
C VAL A 153 -32.02 11.03 7.54
N ASP A 154 -32.58 9.90 7.94
CA ASP A 154 -31.92 8.92 8.80
C ASP A 154 -30.97 8.06 7.96
N LEU A 155 -29.67 8.12 8.25
CA LEU A 155 -28.69 7.35 7.47
C LEU A 155 -28.84 5.84 7.67
N ASP A 156 -29.46 5.37 8.75
CA ASP A 156 -29.71 3.93 8.97
C ASP A 156 -30.73 3.37 7.96
N ALA A 157 -31.58 4.22 7.40
CA ALA A 157 -32.56 3.86 6.38
C ALA A 157 -32.11 4.21 4.94
N ALA A 158 -30.85 4.63 4.78
CA ALA A 158 -30.24 4.95 3.50
C ALA A 158 -29.29 3.83 3.04
N SER A 159 -29.28 3.55 1.74
CA SER A 159 -28.35 2.61 1.12
C SER A 159 -27.87 3.12 -0.24
N GLY A 160 -26.72 2.61 -0.69
CA GLY A 160 -26.15 2.98 -1.99
C GLY A 160 -25.84 4.47 -2.13
N LEU A 161 -25.39 5.12 -1.05
CA LEU A 161 -25.02 6.53 -1.07
C LEU A 161 -23.76 6.75 -1.92
N HIS A 162 -23.83 7.65 -2.90
CA HIS A 162 -22.69 8.08 -3.68
C HIS A 162 -22.71 9.59 -3.95
N PHE A 163 -21.53 10.17 -4.19
CA PHE A 163 -21.45 11.54 -4.69
C PHE A 163 -21.78 11.56 -6.18
N SER A 164 -22.61 12.51 -6.61
CA SER A 164 -22.89 12.70 -8.04
C SER A 164 -21.65 13.24 -8.78
N GLU A 165 -20.76 13.98 -8.08
CA GLU A 165 -19.52 14.50 -8.66
C GLU A 165 -18.39 13.44 -8.72
N PRO A 166 -17.89 13.05 -9.91
CA PRO A 166 -16.83 12.04 -10.03
C PRO A 166 -15.48 12.45 -9.42
N ARG A 167 -15.26 13.74 -9.20
CA ARG A 167 -14.04 14.25 -8.54
C ARG A 167 -14.07 13.94 -7.05
N LEU A 168 -15.22 14.14 -6.39
CA LEU A 168 -15.38 13.84 -4.96
C LEU A 168 -15.31 12.34 -4.69
N GLN A 169 -15.90 11.53 -5.58
CA GLN A 169 -15.81 10.08 -5.47
C GLN A 169 -14.36 9.57 -5.51
N ARG A 170 -13.55 10.12 -6.42
CA ARG A 170 -12.10 9.82 -6.49
C ARG A 170 -11.35 10.29 -5.26
N GLN A 171 -11.61 11.52 -4.81
CA GLN A 171 -10.98 12.06 -3.61
C GLN A 171 -11.26 11.19 -2.36
N LEU A 172 -12.49 10.70 -2.20
CA LEU A 172 -12.84 9.76 -1.13
C LEU A 172 -12.10 8.42 -1.29
N ALA A 173 -12.05 7.87 -2.49
CA ALA A 173 -11.34 6.61 -2.77
C ALA A 173 -9.83 6.73 -2.47
N ASP A 174 -9.19 7.82 -2.90
CA ASP A 174 -7.76 8.09 -2.67
C ASP A 174 -7.48 8.26 -1.16
N ALA A 175 -8.34 8.98 -0.44
CA ALA A 175 -8.22 9.15 1.00
C ALA A 175 -8.38 7.81 1.75
N LEU A 176 -9.35 6.99 1.37
CA LEU A 176 -9.54 5.66 1.95
C LEU A 176 -8.40 4.70 1.60
N ALA A 177 -7.81 4.80 0.41
CA ALA A 177 -6.63 4.03 0.02
C ALA A 177 -5.42 4.41 0.90
N ALA A 178 -5.22 5.69 1.19
CA ALA A 178 -4.18 6.16 2.11
C ALA A 178 -4.41 5.62 3.54
N VAL A 179 -5.65 5.65 4.04
CA VAL A 179 -5.99 5.05 5.35
C VAL A 179 -5.76 3.54 5.36
N ALA A 180 -6.10 2.83 4.29
CA ALA A 180 -5.86 1.39 4.17
C ALA A 180 -4.36 1.04 4.18
N GLN A 181 -3.52 1.87 3.56
CA GLN A 181 -2.06 1.75 3.64
C GLN A 181 -1.55 1.99 5.07
N GLU A 182 -2.09 2.98 5.78
CA GLU A 182 -1.73 3.23 7.19
C GLU A 182 -2.17 2.11 8.14
N LEU A 183 -3.31 1.46 7.86
CA LEU A 183 -3.78 0.27 8.58
C LEU A 183 -2.96 -0.98 8.27
N SER A 184 -2.15 -0.95 7.21
CA SER A 184 -1.18 -1.99 6.85
C SER A 184 0.25 -1.46 7.02
N PRO A 185 0.66 -1.02 8.23
CA PRO A 185 1.95 -0.35 8.45
C PRO A 185 3.16 -1.22 8.07
N ASP A 186 2.94 -2.52 7.87
CA ASP A 186 3.93 -3.51 7.49
C ASP A 186 4.18 -3.63 5.98
N ARG A 187 3.46 -2.92 5.09
CA ARG A 187 3.74 -2.94 3.64
C ARG A 187 4.14 -1.56 3.12
N ARG A 188 5.10 -1.53 2.20
CA ARG A 188 5.66 -0.34 1.56
C ARG A 188 5.85 -0.62 0.08
N THR A 189 5.42 0.31 -0.76
CA THR A 189 5.52 0.18 -2.22
C THR A 189 6.64 1.06 -2.76
N LEU A 190 7.56 0.46 -3.51
CA LEU A 190 8.55 1.16 -4.32
C LEU A 190 8.00 1.29 -5.74
N HIS A 191 7.78 2.53 -6.19
CA HIS A 191 7.38 2.82 -7.56
C HIS A 191 8.60 3.07 -8.44
N ILE A 192 8.65 2.44 -9.60
CA ILE A 192 9.75 2.55 -10.57
C ILE A 192 9.19 3.16 -11.86
N ASP A 193 9.68 4.34 -12.22
CA ASP A 193 9.39 4.97 -13.50
C ASP A 193 10.50 4.66 -14.50
N LEU A 194 10.13 4.15 -15.68
CA LEU A 194 11.05 3.83 -16.77
C LEU A 194 11.11 4.98 -17.78
N THR A 195 12.27 5.18 -18.43
CA THR A 195 12.45 6.26 -19.42
C THR A 195 11.95 5.85 -20.83
N GLY A 196 11.88 4.55 -21.12
CA GLY A 196 11.56 4.01 -22.45
C GLY A 196 10.09 4.12 -22.83
N ALA A 197 9.82 4.38 -24.12
CA ALA A 197 8.48 4.47 -24.69
C ALA A 197 7.98 3.15 -25.33
N GLY A 198 8.73 2.06 -25.18
CA GLY A 198 8.41 0.73 -25.73
C GLY A 198 8.28 -0.33 -24.64
N GLU A 199 7.78 -1.50 -25.02
CA GLU A 199 7.83 -2.68 -24.15
C GLU A 199 9.29 -3.04 -23.83
N THR A 200 9.57 -3.28 -22.54
CA THR A 200 10.94 -3.53 -22.08
C THR A 200 10.98 -4.65 -21.05
N GLN A 201 12.05 -5.44 -21.09
CA GLN A 201 12.29 -6.48 -20.11
C GLN A 201 12.92 -5.85 -18.87
N LEU A 202 12.19 -5.85 -17.75
CA LEU A 202 12.65 -5.31 -16.48
C LEU A 202 13.13 -6.43 -15.57
N ALA A 203 14.29 -6.25 -14.93
CA ALA A 203 14.72 -7.08 -13.81
C ALA A 203 15.03 -6.22 -12.59
N VAL A 204 14.47 -6.59 -11.45
CA VAL A 204 14.67 -5.93 -10.15
C VAL A 204 15.26 -6.93 -9.18
N ARG A 205 16.41 -6.58 -8.62
CA ARG A 205 17.19 -7.41 -7.70
C ARG A 205 17.41 -6.68 -6.39
N TYR A 206 17.27 -7.40 -5.29
CA TYR A 206 17.43 -6.83 -3.96
C TYR A 206 17.71 -7.93 -2.92
N LEU A 207 18.26 -7.52 -1.80
CA LEU A 207 18.36 -8.31 -0.58
C LEU A 207 17.21 -7.95 0.35
N ALA A 208 16.71 -8.96 1.08
CA ALA A 208 15.77 -8.76 2.18
C ALA A 208 16.01 -9.79 3.28
N PRO A 209 15.59 -9.50 4.53
CA PRO A 209 15.64 -10.47 5.62
C PRO A 209 14.93 -11.77 5.25
N ALA A 210 15.57 -12.88 5.57
CA ALA A 210 15.03 -14.21 5.29
C ALA A 210 15.49 -15.22 6.36
N PRO A 211 14.69 -16.27 6.63
CA PRO A 211 15.15 -17.36 7.47
C PRO A 211 16.42 -17.98 6.90
N VAL A 212 17.34 -18.37 7.79
CA VAL A 212 18.55 -19.07 7.38
C VAL A 212 18.19 -20.48 6.89
N TRP A 213 18.79 -20.89 5.77
CA TRP A 213 18.69 -22.27 5.32
C TRP A 213 19.52 -23.19 6.22
N LYS A 214 19.04 -24.42 6.42
CA LYS A 214 19.65 -25.41 7.31
C LYS A 214 20.08 -26.63 6.49
N SER A 215 21.22 -27.24 6.82
CA SER A 215 21.70 -28.47 6.19
C SER A 215 21.63 -29.63 7.17
N THR A 216 21.12 -30.78 6.74
CA THR A 216 21.17 -32.02 7.55
C THR A 216 21.76 -33.14 6.71
N TYR A 217 22.57 -33.99 7.32
CA TYR A 217 23.23 -35.10 6.63
C TYR A 217 22.98 -36.41 7.37
N ARG A 218 22.81 -37.51 6.64
CA ARG A 218 22.69 -38.86 7.18
C ARG A 218 23.60 -39.80 6.39
N LEU A 219 24.38 -40.61 7.09
CA LEU A 219 25.19 -41.65 6.49
C LEU A 219 24.53 -43.00 6.78
N LEU A 220 24.14 -43.70 5.73
CA LEU A 220 23.60 -45.06 5.80
C LEU A 220 24.73 -46.02 5.43
N LEU A 221 25.08 -46.90 6.36
CA LEU A 221 26.08 -47.95 6.16
C LEU A 221 25.32 -49.25 5.88
N ALA A 222 25.57 -49.87 4.73
CA ALA A 222 25.03 -51.17 4.39
C ALA A 222 25.96 -52.29 4.87
N ASP A 223 25.41 -53.45 5.21
CA ASP A 223 26.18 -54.63 5.61
C ASP A 223 27.12 -55.13 4.50
N SER A 224 26.87 -54.74 3.24
CA SER A 224 27.74 -54.98 2.08
C SER A 224 29.06 -54.20 2.11
N GLY A 225 29.24 -53.27 3.06
CA GLY A 225 30.39 -52.36 3.13
C GLY A 225 30.24 -51.09 2.28
N GLU A 226 29.13 -50.92 1.56
CA GLU A 226 28.80 -49.68 0.86
C GLU A 226 28.18 -48.64 1.81
N ALA A 227 28.41 -47.36 1.51
CA ALA A 227 27.88 -46.25 2.29
C ALA A 227 27.17 -45.21 1.41
N THR A 228 25.98 -44.78 1.82
CA THR A 228 25.19 -43.73 1.16
C THR A 228 25.12 -42.50 2.04
N LEU A 229 25.52 -41.33 1.51
CA LEU A 229 25.36 -40.04 2.19
C LEU A 229 24.14 -39.31 1.62
N GLU A 230 23.14 -39.09 2.45
CA GLU A 230 22.00 -38.23 2.14
C GLU A 230 22.23 -36.82 2.69
N GLY A 231 22.07 -35.81 1.83
CA GLY A 231 22.15 -34.40 2.21
C GLY A 231 20.83 -33.68 1.92
N TRP A 232 20.31 -32.97 2.92
CA TRP A 232 19.09 -32.18 2.81
C TRP A 232 19.40 -30.69 3.02
N ALA A 233 18.79 -29.84 2.18
CA ALA A 233 18.71 -28.40 2.39
C ALA A 233 17.28 -28.05 2.80
N ILE A 234 17.11 -27.52 4.01
CA ILE A 234 15.84 -27.07 4.54
C ILE A 234 15.77 -25.56 4.32
N VAL A 235 14.77 -25.14 3.53
CA VAL A 235 14.54 -23.74 3.15
C VAL A 235 13.12 -23.35 3.57
N GLU A 236 13.00 -22.21 4.23
CA GLU A 236 11.73 -21.67 4.71
C GLU A 236 11.35 -20.47 3.84
N ASN A 237 10.24 -20.60 3.09
CA ASN A 237 9.68 -19.48 2.36
C ASN A 237 8.90 -18.59 3.33
N ALA A 238 9.53 -17.49 3.75
CA ALA A 238 8.88 -16.45 4.55
C ALA A 238 8.38 -15.27 3.69
N THR A 239 8.36 -15.43 2.37
CA THR A 239 7.73 -14.46 1.46
C THR A 239 6.22 -14.69 1.47
N GLY A 240 5.42 -13.63 1.30
CA GLY A 240 3.96 -13.74 1.29
C GLY A 240 3.39 -14.28 -0.03
N GLU A 241 4.21 -14.93 -0.86
CA GLU A 241 3.84 -15.47 -2.17
C GLU A 241 4.45 -16.85 -2.40
N ASP A 242 3.85 -17.62 -3.30
CA ASP A 242 4.34 -18.94 -3.69
C ASP A 242 5.55 -18.83 -4.62
N TRP A 243 6.57 -19.64 -4.35
CA TRP A 243 7.76 -19.76 -5.20
C TRP A 243 7.51 -20.71 -6.38
N ASN A 244 6.79 -20.21 -7.38
CA ASN A 244 6.48 -20.97 -8.59
C ASN A 244 7.60 -20.83 -9.64
N GLN A 245 8.20 -21.96 -10.04
CA GLN A 245 9.24 -22.02 -11.08
C GLN A 245 10.44 -21.09 -10.83
N VAL A 246 10.84 -20.94 -9.56
CA VAL A 246 12.01 -20.13 -9.19
C VAL A 246 13.31 -20.93 -9.27
N SER A 247 14.39 -20.27 -9.69
CA SER A 247 15.74 -20.79 -9.48
C SER A 247 16.15 -20.56 -8.03
N LEU A 248 16.21 -21.63 -7.24
CA LEU A 248 16.60 -21.60 -5.84
C LEU A 248 18.07 -22.01 -5.66
N SER A 249 18.84 -21.21 -4.94
CA SER A 249 20.20 -21.55 -4.53
C SER A 249 20.37 -21.35 -3.03
N VAL A 250 21.20 -22.18 -2.40
CA VAL A 250 21.60 -22.03 -1.00
C VAL A 250 23.11 -21.83 -0.92
N VAL A 251 23.55 -20.87 -0.11
CA VAL A 251 24.98 -20.52 0.00
C VAL A 251 25.44 -20.72 1.43
N SER A 252 26.46 -21.55 1.61
CA SER A 252 27.09 -21.83 2.92
C SER A 252 27.98 -20.70 3.42
N GLY A 253 28.36 -19.77 2.54
CA GLY A 253 29.12 -18.58 2.92
C GLY A 253 28.35 -17.70 3.91
N ARG A 254 29.10 -17.07 4.83
CA ARG A 254 28.58 -16.10 5.79
C ARG A 254 29.10 -14.70 5.44
N PRO A 255 28.59 -14.06 4.37
CA PRO A 255 28.95 -12.68 4.12
C PRO A 255 28.52 -11.81 5.31
N VAL A 256 29.33 -10.83 5.68
CA VAL A 256 28.98 -9.91 6.77
C VAL A 256 27.79 -9.06 6.31
N SER A 257 26.68 -9.11 7.05
CA SER A 257 25.49 -8.27 6.82
C SER A 257 25.36 -7.25 7.95
N PHE A 258 24.89 -6.05 7.60
CA PHE A 258 24.65 -4.97 8.55
C PHE A 258 23.29 -4.33 8.28
N ILE A 259 22.50 -4.14 9.32
CA ILE A 259 21.26 -3.37 9.26
C ILE A 259 21.64 -1.89 9.14
N THR A 260 21.22 -1.25 8.05
CA THR A 260 21.35 0.19 7.86
C THR A 260 19.96 0.79 7.81
N ARG A 261 19.58 1.52 8.86
CA ARG A 261 18.26 2.17 8.93
C ARG A 261 18.18 3.32 7.92
N LEU A 262 17.56 3.05 6.77
CA LEU A 262 17.34 3.93 5.62
C LEU A 262 15.87 4.36 5.49
N LEU A 263 14.92 3.54 5.94
CA LEU A 263 13.48 3.83 5.94
C LEU A 263 13.11 5.03 6.83
N PRO A 264 13.57 5.14 8.10
CA PRO A 264 13.25 6.29 8.93
C PRO A 264 14.00 7.55 8.49
N ALA A 265 13.29 8.67 8.39
CA ALA A 265 13.91 9.98 8.20
C ALA A 265 14.91 10.28 9.31
N ARG A 266 16.09 10.77 8.92
CA ARG A 266 17.13 11.23 9.85
C ARG A 266 17.18 12.75 9.85
N TYR A 267 16.98 13.34 11.02
CA TYR A 267 17.13 14.77 11.25
C TYR A 267 18.46 15.02 11.96
N VAL A 268 19.13 16.10 11.56
CA VAL A 268 20.30 16.62 12.26
C VAL A 268 19.90 17.89 12.99
N GLU A 269 20.49 18.10 14.16
CA GLU A 269 20.32 19.35 14.90
C GLU A 269 20.97 20.49 14.09
N ARG A 270 20.24 21.59 13.91
CA ARG A 270 20.71 22.78 13.22
C ARG A 270 20.89 23.87 14.25
N ARG A 271 22.05 24.55 14.21
CA ARG A 271 22.26 25.76 15.00
C ARG A 271 21.30 26.84 14.52
N GLU A 272 20.56 27.42 15.45
CA GLU A 272 19.80 28.63 15.23
C GLU A 272 20.77 29.81 15.23
N VAL A 273 20.65 30.67 14.21
CA VAL A 273 21.45 31.89 14.10
C VAL A 273 20.49 33.05 14.12
N ASP A 274 20.72 33.99 15.03
CA ASP A 274 19.91 35.20 15.13
C ASP A 274 19.97 36.00 13.83
N LEU A 275 18.86 36.65 13.49
CA LEU A 275 18.84 37.57 12.36
C LEU A 275 19.82 38.73 12.65
N PRO A 276 20.78 39.01 11.77
CA PRO A 276 21.75 40.06 12.01
C PRO A 276 21.05 41.41 12.17
N GLY A 277 21.26 42.05 13.33
CA GLY A 277 20.80 43.41 13.60
C GLY A 277 19.40 43.56 14.21
N ILE A 278 18.71 42.47 14.56
CA ILE A 278 17.44 42.54 15.31
C ILE A 278 17.65 41.87 16.66
N ALA A 279 18.06 42.66 17.67
CA ALA A 279 18.00 42.23 19.05
C ALA A 279 16.52 42.17 19.49
N ALA A 280 16.13 41.08 20.15
CA ALA A 280 14.81 40.88 20.73
C ALA A 280 14.51 41.87 21.86
#